data_AF-R5BIS7-F1
#
_entry.id   AF-R5BIS7-F1
#
_cell.length_a   1.000
_cell.length_b   1.000
_cell.length_c   1.000
_cell.angle_alpha   90.00
_cell.angle_beta   90.00
_cell.angle_gamma   90.00
#
_symmetry.space_group_name_H-M   'P 1'
#
loop_
_entity.id
_entity.type
_entity.pdbx_description
1 polymer ?
#
loop_
_entity_poly.entity_id
_entity_poly.type
_entity_poly.pdbx_seq_one_letter_code
_entity_poly.pdbx_strand_id
1 'polypeptide(L)'
;MRRYILLLAFLVLAVPFPGANAQEKKRDWEDRFKAEKIAYLTDAMDLTSAEAERFWPVYNKCECERKSCFRASMKAYKALNEAIASGKDGNEINSLLDKYIEAQESGKNIDRKYVAEFRKILPSQKVAKLYIAEESFRRQQIHRLHKNDNKKNKDEQ
;
A
#
# COMPACT_ATOMS: atom_id res chain seq x y z
N MET A 1 -42.58 32.58 -38.71
CA MET A 1 -41.14 32.24 -38.71
C MET A 1 -40.69 31.97 -37.27
N ARG A 2 -41.17 30.86 -36.70
CA ARG A 2 -40.95 30.41 -35.31
C ARG A 2 -40.12 29.12 -35.31
N ARG A 3 -38.92 29.15 -35.90
CA ARG A 3 -38.10 27.94 -36.11
C ARG A 3 -36.63 28.06 -35.66
N TYR A 4 -36.20 29.21 -35.14
CA TYR A 4 -34.82 29.39 -34.67
C TYR A 4 -34.64 29.30 -33.15
N ILE A 5 -35.73 29.09 -32.38
CA ILE A 5 -35.67 28.93 -30.91
C ILE A 5 -35.23 27.51 -30.51
N LEU A 6 -35.18 26.55 -31.45
CA LEU A 6 -34.84 25.14 -31.16
C LEU A 6 -33.40 24.74 -31.52
N LEU A 7 -32.53 25.68 -31.92
CA LEU A 7 -31.10 25.41 -32.17
C LEU A 7 -30.16 26.01 -31.13
N LEU A 8 -30.70 26.46 -29.99
CA LEU A 8 -29.95 27.09 -28.89
C LEU A 8 -30.07 26.29 -27.57
N ALA A 9 -30.30 24.98 -27.67
CA ALA A 9 -30.51 24.08 -26.53
C ALA A 9 -29.55 22.87 -26.49
N PHE A 10 -28.42 22.93 -27.20
CA PHE A 10 -27.39 21.87 -27.17
C PHE A 10 -26.01 22.35 -26.70
N LEU A 11 -25.96 23.48 -25.99
CA LEU A 11 -24.74 23.96 -25.33
C LEU A 11 -24.91 24.00 -23.81
N VAL A 12 -25.56 22.99 -23.25
CA VAL A 12 -25.64 22.80 -21.80
C VAL A 12 -24.43 21.96 -21.38
N LEU A 13 -23.38 22.69 -20.99
CA LEU A 13 -22.56 22.40 -19.80
C LEU A 13 -21.91 21.00 -19.75
N ALA A 14 -20.83 20.84 -20.52
CA ALA A 14 -19.72 20.00 -20.08
C ALA A 14 -18.96 20.74 -18.96
N VAL A 15 -19.52 20.76 -17.75
CA VAL A 15 -18.75 21.13 -16.56
C VAL A 15 -17.80 19.97 -16.29
N PRO A 16 -16.47 20.17 -16.37
CA PRO A 16 -15.54 19.12 -15.98
C PRO A 16 -15.74 18.83 -14.49
N PHE A 17 -16.22 17.62 -14.20
CA PHE A 17 -16.40 17.13 -12.84
C PHE A 17 -15.02 17.04 -12.16
N PRO A 18 -14.71 17.81 -11.09
CA PRO A 18 -13.38 17.84 -10.49
C PRO A 18 -12.93 16.53 -9.83
N GLY A 19 -13.83 15.53 -9.75
CA GLY A 19 -13.58 14.24 -9.08
C GLY A 19 -12.81 13.19 -9.88
N ALA A 20 -12.73 13.29 -11.21
CA ALA A 20 -12.11 12.23 -12.04
C ALA A 20 -10.56 12.20 -11.94
N ASN A 21 -9.92 13.36 -11.77
CA ASN A 21 -8.46 13.48 -11.83
C ASN A 21 -7.73 12.92 -10.58
N ALA A 22 -8.37 12.89 -9.42
CA ALA A 22 -7.73 12.44 -8.17
C ALA A 22 -7.61 10.91 -8.11
N GLN A 23 -8.63 10.20 -8.61
CA GLN A 23 -8.65 8.75 -8.64
C GLN A 23 -7.69 8.18 -9.69
N GLU A 24 -7.57 8.84 -10.84
CA GLU A 24 -6.60 8.46 -11.88
C GLU A 24 -5.15 8.63 -11.42
N LYS A 25 -4.81 9.77 -10.78
CA LYS A 25 -3.47 10.02 -10.24
C LYS A 25 -3.06 9.02 -9.17
N LYS A 26 -3.99 8.62 -8.28
CA LYS A 26 -3.71 7.62 -7.25
C LYS A 26 -3.43 6.25 -7.88
N ARG A 27 -4.21 5.85 -8.89
CA ARG A 27 -4.01 4.57 -9.58
C ARG A 27 -2.67 4.53 -10.32
N ASP A 28 -2.31 5.62 -11.04
CA ASP A 28 -1.01 5.75 -11.70
C ASP A 28 0.16 5.58 -10.72
N TRP A 29 0.09 6.22 -9.55
CA TRP A 29 1.10 6.04 -8.49
C TRP A 29 1.20 4.58 -8.04
N GLU A 30 0.06 3.92 -7.78
CA GLU A 30 0.05 2.53 -7.25
C GLU A 30 0.68 1.56 -8.25
N ASP A 31 0.41 1.76 -9.53
CA ASP A 31 0.92 0.90 -10.59
C ASP A 31 2.41 1.15 -10.85
N ARG A 32 2.86 2.42 -10.84
CA ARG A 32 4.30 2.74 -10.90
C ARG A 32 5.07 2.16 -9.72
N PHE A 33 4.51 2.27 -8.51
CA PHE A 33 5.13 1.72 -7.31
C PHE A 33 5.27 0.20 -7.38
N LYS A 34 4.22 -0.51 -7.83
CA LYS A 34 4.26 -1.96 -8.02
C LYS A 34 5.28 -2.36 -9.07
N ALA A 35 5.31 -1.68 -10.21
CA ALA A 35 6.27 -1.98 -11.28
C ALA A 35 7.72 -1.78 -10.80
N GLU A 36 7.99 -0.69 -10.09
CA GLU A 36 9.31 -0.42 -9.50
C GLU A 36 9.70 -1.50 -8.49
N LYS A 37 8.77 -1.90 -7.61
CA LYS A 37 8.99 -2.96 -6.64
C LYS A 37 9.28 -4.32 -7.31
N ILE A 38 8.54 -4.66 -8.36
CA ILE A 38 8.74 -5.90 -9.13
C ILE A 38 10.13 -5.93 -9.75
N ALA A 39 10.52 -4.86 -10.44
CA ALA A 39 11.84 -4.75 -11.05
C ALA A 39 12.95 -4.84 -9.99
N TYR A 40 12.82 -4.08 -8.90
CA TYR A 40 13.80 -4.05 -7.82
C TYR A 40 13.99 -5.41 -7.15
N LEU A 41 12.90 -6.11 -6.79
CA LEU A 41 12.99 -7.41 -6.13
C LEU A 41 13.54 -8.49 -7.07
N THR A 42 13.15 -8.48 -8.35
CA THR A 42 13.66 -9.44 -9.34
C THR A 42 15.18 -9.33 -9.47
N ASP A 43 15.69 -8.11 -9.58
CA ASP A 43 17.11 -7.81 -9.69
C ASP A 43 17.87 -8.14 -8.38
N ALA A 44 17.39 -7.64 -7.24
CA ALA A 44 18.04 -7.84 -5.94
C ALA A 44 18.13 -9.31 -5.52
N MET A 45 17.15 -10.12 -5.91
CA MET A 45 17.12 -11.55 -5.61
C MET A 45 17.83 -12.41 -6.65
N ASP A 46 18.20 -11.84 -7.81
CA ASP A 46 18.74 -12.57 -8.96
C ASP A 46 17.82 -13.73 -9.37
N LEU A 47 16.54 -13.41 -9.59
CA LEU A 47 15.54 -14.41 -9.97
C LEU A 47 15.71 -14.82 -11.44
N THR A 48 15.86 -16.12 -11.68
CA THR A 48 15.69 -16.68 -13.03
C THR A 48 14.22 -16.62 -13.45
N SER A 49 13.93 -16.65 -14.76
CA SER A 49 12.56 -16.67 -15.26
C SER A 49 11.72 -17.79 -14.64
N ALA A 50 12.28 -19.00 -14.54
CA ALA A 50 11.60 -20.16 -13.97
C ALA A 50 11.34 -20.04 -12.46
N GLU A 51 12.20 -19.35 -11.71
CA GLU A 51 11.97 -19.05 -10.29
C GLU A 51 10.95 -17.92 -10.12
N ALA A 52 11.02 -16.87 -10.95
CA ALA A 52 10.09 -15.74 -10.92
C ALA A 52 8.64 -16.19 -11.14
N GLU A 53 8.40 -17.08 -12.11
CA GLU A 53 7.08 -17.67 -12.38
C GLU A 53 6.47 -18.35 -11.16
N ARG A 54 7.29 -19.02 -10.35
CA ARG A 54 6.86 -19.69 -9.10
C ARG A 54 6.75 -18.72 -7.93
N PHE A 55 7.63 -17.72 -7.89
CA PHE A 55 7.74 -16.75 -6.80
C PHE A 55 6.58 -15.78 -6.75
N TRP A 56 6.26 -15.11 -7.87
CA TRP A 56 5.29 -14.02 -7.90
C TRP A 56 3.90 -14.39 -7.39
N PRO A 57 3.32 -15.56 -7.71
CA PRO A 57 2.03 -15.97 -7.16
C PRO A 57 2.02 -16.07 -5.62
N VAL A 58 3.09 -16.64 -5.03
CA VAL A 58 3.22 -16.76 -3.58
C VAL A 58 3.44 -15.40 -2.94
N TYR A 59 4.29 -14.57 -3.55
CA TYR A 59 4.59 -13.22 -3.09
C TYR A 59 3.36 -12.31 -3.11
N ASN A 60 2.58 -12.33 -4.19
CA ASN A 60 1.36 -11.54 -4.30
C ASN A 60 0.33 -11.92 -3.22
N LYS A 61 0.21 -13.22 -2.91
CA LYS A 61 -0.64 -13.68 -1.81
C LYS A 61 -0.13 -13.16 -0.47
N CYS A 62 1.18 -13.22 -0.23
CA CYS A 62 1.84 -12.67 0.96
C CYS A 62 1.53 -11.18 1.14
N GLU A 63 1.72 -10.39 0.09
CA GLU A 63 1.45 -8.94 0.10
C GLU A 63 -0.03 -8.63 0.38
N CYS A 64 -0.96 -9.40 -0.18
CA CYS A 64 -2.38 -9.25 0.10
C CYS A 64 -2.71 -9.52 1.58
N GLU A 65 -2.18 -10.61 2.15
CA GLU A 65 -2.37 -10.94 3.57
C GLU A 65 -1.73 -9.88 4.48
N ARG A 66 -0.49 -9.47 4.20
CA ARG A 66 0.21 -8.38 4.91
C ARG A 66 -0.56 -7.07 4.85
N LYS A 67 -1.10 -6.70 3.67
CA LYS A 67 -1.91 -5.48 3.49
C LYS A 67 -3.20 -5.53 4.30
N SER A 68 -3.87 -6.68 4.37
CA SER A 68 -5.05 -6.87 5.21
C SER A 68 -4.71 -6.71 6.70
N CYS A 69 -3.64 -7.36 7.14
CA CYS A 69 -3.14 -7.28 8.51
C CYS A 69 -2.76 -5.85 8.92
N PHE A 70 -2.07 -5.14 8.02
CA PHE A 70 -1.71 -3.74 8.22
C PHE A 70 -2.96 -2.85 8.35
N ARG A 71 -3.97 -3.05 7.50
CA ARG A 71 -5.25 -2.31 7.59
C ARG A 71 -5.96 -2.57 8.92
N ALA A 72 -5.98 -3.81 9.40
CA ALA A 72 -6.55 -4.16 10.69
C ALA A 72 -5.79 -3.46 11.83
N SER A 73 -4.45 -3.52 11.80
CA SER A 73 -3.58 -2.85 12.77
C SER A 73 -3.82 -1.34 12.81
N MET A 74 -3.90 -0.69 11.64
CA MET A 74 -4.15 0.75 11.55
C MET A 74 -5.57 1.13 12.00
N LYS A 75 -6.56 0.26 11.78
CA LYS A 75 -7.93 0.46 12.28
C LYS A 75 -7.96 0.40 13.81
N ALA A 76 -7.33 -0.61 14.40
CA ALA A 76 -7.24 -0.76 15.86
C ALA A 76 -6.48 0.42 16.49
N TYR A 77 -5.36 0.83 15.89
CA TYR A 77 -4.60 2.00 16.34
C TYR A 77 -5.44 3.27 16.35
N LYS A 78 -6.20 3.55 15.27
CA LYS A 78 -7.07 4.73 15.20
C LYS A 78 -8.15 4.70 16.27
N ALA A 79 -8.82 3.57 16.43
CA ALA A 79 -9.85 3.41 17.46
C ALA A 79 -9.29 3.60 18.88
N LEU A 80 -8.08 3.08 19.14
CA LEU A 80 -7.40 3.28 20.41
C LEU A 80 -7.07 4.76 20.65
N ASN A 81 -6.54 5.46 19.65
CA ASN A 81 -6.24 6.88 19.75
C ASN A 81 -7.50 7.73 19.99
N GLU A 82 -8.60 7.40 19.31
CA GLU A 82 -9.92 8.03 19.51
C GLU A 82 -10.47 7.75 20.92
N ALA A 83 -10.33 6.52 21.43
CA ALA A 83 -10.79 6.15 22.76
C ALA A 83 -10.04 6.91 23.87
N ILE A 84 -8.72 7.08 23.72
CA ILE A 84 -7.90 7.90 24.62
C ILE A 84 -8.33 9.37 24.54
N ALA A 85 -8.45 9.92 23.33
CA ALA A 85 -8.84 11.32 23.13
C ALA A 85 -10.25 11.62 23.68
N SER A 86 -11.15 10.63 23.67
CA SER A 86 -12.53 10.76 24.16
C SER A 86 -12.70 10.44 25.65
N GLY A 87 -11.62 10.09 26.37
CA GLY A 87 -11.67 9.75 27.79
C GLY A 87 -12.49 8.49 28.09
N LYS A 88 -12.44 7.48 27.20
CA LYS A 88 -13.11 6.19 27.43
C LYS A 88 -12.56 5.45 28.65
N ASP A 89 -13.35 4.52 29.19
CA ASP A 89 -12.96 3.77 30.38
C ASP A 89 -11.87 2.72 30.09
N GLY A 90 -11.23 2.24 31.15
CA GLY A 90 -10.10 1.31 31.06
C GLY A 90 -10.43 -0.03 30.40
N ASN A 91 -11.66 -0.53 30.50
CA ASN A 91 -12.02 -1.81 29.88
C ASN A 91 -12.15 -1.68 28.36
N GLU A 92 -12.74 -0.59 27.87
CA GLU A 92 -12.81 -0.31 26.43
C GLU A 92 -11.41 -0.09 25.84
N ILE A 93 -10.56 0.66 26.55
CA ILE A 93 -9.15 0.87 26.16
C ILE A 93 -8.38 -0.45 26.09
N ASN A 94 -8.50 -1.30 27.12
CA ASN A 94 -7.83 -2.60 27.15
C ASN A 94 -8.26 -3.49 25.98
N SER A 95 -9.57 -3.57 25.69
CA SER A 95 -10.07 -4.34 24.54
C SER A 95 -9.51 -3.84 23.20
N LEU A 96 -9.36 -2.52 23.03
CA LEU A 96 -8.79 -1.94 21.81
C LEU A 96 -7.28 -2.17 21.72
N LEU A 97 -6.58 -2.12 22.85
CA LEU A 97 -5.16 -2.44 22.93
C LEU A 97 -4.91 -3.91 22.57
N ASP A 98 -5.69 -4.84 23.10
CA ASP A 98 -5.59 -6.27 22.79
C ASP A 98 -5.77 -6.53 21.28
N LYS A 99 -6.79 -5.91 20.67
CA LYS A 99 -7.02 -5.99 19.22
C LYS A 99 -5.85 -5.45 18.41
N TYR A 100 -5.20 -4.38 18.88
CA TYR A 100 -4.03 -3.82 18.22
C TYR A 100 -2.83 -4.76 18.30
N ILE A 101 -2.57 -5.36 19.47
CA ILE A 101 -1.49 -6.34 19.67
C ILE A 101 -1.74 -7.61 18.86
N GLU A 102 -2.95 -8.15 18.88
CA GLU A 102 -3.34 -9.34 18.10
C GLU A 102 -3.13 -9.13 16.58
N ALA A 103 -3.46 -7.93 16.08
CA ALA A 103 -3.23 -7.58 14.69
C ALA A 103 -1.72 -7.52 14.35
N GLN A 104 -0.86 -7.09 15.28
CA GLN A 104 0.59 -7.12 15.07
C GLN A 104 1.16 -8.55 15.10
N GLU A 105 0.69 -9.38 16.02
CA GLU A 105 1.09 -10.80 16.10
C GLU A 105 0.70 -11.57 14.84
N SER A 106 -0.50 -11.31 14.31
CA SER A 106 -0.96 -11.85 13.03
C SER A 106 0.03 -11.56 11.89
N GLY A 107 0.63 -10.36 11.88
CA GLY A 107 1.67 -9.98 10.92
C GLY A 107 2.92 -10.87 11.01
N LYS A 108 3.38 -11.15 12.23
CA LYS A 108 4.52 -12.07 12.45
C LYS A 108 4.21 -13.50 12.06
N ASN A 109 2.97 -13.94 12.25
CA ASN A 109 2.53 -15.26 11.83
C ASN A 109 2.48 -15.38 10.31
N ILE A 110 2.04 -14.33 9.61
CA ILE A 110 2.11 -14.23 8.14
C ILE A 110 3.56 -14.35 7.67
N ASP A 111 4.50 -13.60 8.29
CA ASP A 111 5.92 -13.69 7.92
C ASP A 111 6.45 -15.13 8.08
N ARG A 112 6.20 -15.79 9.21
CA ARG A 112 6.62 -17.18 9.44
C ARG A 112 6.05 -18.14 8.40
N LYS A 113 4.75 -18.03 8.12
CA LYS A 113 4.06 -18.84 7.09
C LYS A 113 4.73 -18.67 5.73
N TYR A 114 4.98 -17.43 5.29
CA TYR A 114 5.51 -17.19 3.97
C TYR A 114 7.01 -17.47 3.84
N VAL A 115 7.81 -17.32 4.90
CA VAL A 115 9.18 -17.86 4.90
C VAL A 115 9.16 -19.36 4.57
N ALA A 116 8.26 -20.13 5.17
CA ALA A 116 8.14 -21.55 4.89
C ALA A 116 7.69 -21.82 3.45
N GLU A 117 6.72 -21.06 2.92
CA GLU A 117 6.28 -21.20 1.52
C GLU A 117 7.38 -20.83 0.52
N PHE A 118 8.11 -19.73 0.73
CA PHE A 118 9.20 -19.32 -0.16
C PHE A 118 10.33 -20.33 -0.19
N ARG A 119 10.66 -20.96 0.96
CA ARG A 119 11.70 -22.01 1.02
C ARG A 119 11.36 -23.27 0.23
N LYS A 120 10.09 -23.51 -0.10
CA LYS A 120 9.70 -24.64 -0.97
C LYS A 120 10.03 -24.40 -2.44
N ILE A 121 10.13 -23.13 -2.84
CA ILE A 121 10.27 -22.73 -4.26
C ILE A 121 11.57 -22.00 -4.57
N LEU A 122 12.30 -21.54 -3.55
CA LEU A 122 13.54 -20.79 -3.67
C LEU A 122 14.61 -21.29 -2.68
N PRO A 123 15.90 -21.24 -3.05
CA PRO A 123 17.00 -21.48 -2.11
C PRO A 123 16.97 -20.52 -0.93
N SER A 124 17.40 -20.98 0.25
CA SER A 124 17.38 -20.18 1.49
C SER A 124 18.11 -18.84 1.38
N GLN A 125 19.18 -18.77 0.60
CA GLN A 125 19.92 -17.51 0.34
C GLN A 125 19.05 -16.48 -0.39
N LYS A 126 18.25 -16.89 -1.39
CA LYS A 126 17.35 -15.99 -2.12
C LYS A 126 16.18 -15.55 -1.24
N VAL A 127 15.67 -16.45 -0.38
CA VAL A 127 14.67 -16.08 0.63
C VAL A 127 15.24 -15.03 1.59
N ALA A 128 16.48 -15.14 2.04
CA ALA A 128 17.09 -14.10 2.87
C ALA A 128 17.25 -12.76 2.12
N LYS A 129 17.70 -12.81 0.84
CA LYS A 129 17.80 -11.63 -0.02
C LYS A 129 16.46 -10.91 -0.18
N LEU A 130 15.35 -11.65 -0.32
CA LEU A 130 14.01 -11.07 -0.40
C LEU A 130 13.74 -10.10 0.76
N TYR A 131 13.93 -10.52 2.01
CA TYR A 131 13.62 -9.69 3.17
C TYR A 131 14.54 -8.47 3.28
N ILE A 132 15.83 -8.63 2.94
CA ILE A 132 16.78 -7.52 2.88
C ILE A 132 16.38 -6.52 1.79
N ALA A 133 15.97 -7.02 0.63
CA ALA A 133 15.53 -6.19 -0.50
C ALA A 133 14.23 -5.45 -0.20
N GLU A 134 13.23 -6.11 0.40
CA GLU A 134 11.98 -5.47 0.82
C GLU A 134 12.23 -4.31 1.78
N GLU A 135 13.08 -4.52 2.79
CA GLU A 135 13.43 -3.49 3.77
C GLU A 135 14.23 -2.34 3.14
N SER A 136 15.16 -2.65 2.24
CA SER A 136 15.95 -1.66 1.51
C SER A 136 15.05 -0.80 0.61
N PHE A 137 14.16 -1.45 -0.15
CA PHE A 137 13.18 -0.77 -0.99
C PHE A 137 12.31 0.16 -0.15
N ARG A 138 11.73 -0.35 0.95
CA ARG A 138 10.90 0.45 1.87
C ARG A 138 11.62 1.69 2.37
N ARG A 139 12.88 1.58 2.79
CA ARG A 139 13.70 2.72 3.24
C ARG A 139 13.94 3.74 2.14
N GLN A 140 14.25 3.28 0.93
CA GLN A 140 14.41 4.16 -0.23
C GLN A 140 13.13 4.94 -0.54
N GLN A 141 11.97 4.28 -0.49
CA GLN A 141 10.69 4.93 -0.75
C GLN A 141 10.35 5.97 0.33
N ILE A 142 10.59 5.68 1.61
CA ILE A 142 10.41 6.65 2.70
C ILE A 142 11.33 7.87 2.51
N HIS A 143 12.60 7.64 2.17
CA HIS A 143 13.54 8.73 1.92
C HIS A 143 13.09 9.62 0.74
N ARG A 144 12.58 9.02 -0.33
CA ARG A 144 12.04 9.76 -1.49
C ARG A 144 10.82 10.61 -1.12
N LEU A 145 9.91 10.07 -0.29
CA LEU A 145 8.75 10.82 0.19
C LEU A 145 9.18 12.05 0.98
N HIS A 146 10.07 11.89 1.97
CA HIS A 146 10.56 13.02 2.77
C HIS A 146 11.32 14.06 1.94
N LYS A 147 12.10 13.64 0.93
CA LYS A 147 12.82 14.57 0.04
C LYS A 147 11.85 15.40 -0.81
N ASN A 148 10.78 14.78 -1.30
CA ASN A 148 9.79 15.47 -2.12
C ASN A 148 8.98 16.48 -1.30
N ASP A 149 8.62 16.14 -0.06
CA ASP A 149 7.93 17.05 0.86
C ASP A 149 8.77 18.30 1.15
N ASN A 150 10.07 18.12 1.42
CA ASN A 150 11.00 19.24 1.63
C ASN A 150 11.20 20.13 0.40
N LYS A 151 11.13 19.56 -0.82
CA LYS A 151 11.26 20.34 -2.06
C LYS A 151 10.01 21.20 -2.30
N LYS A 152 8.83 20.62 -2.11
CA LYS A 152 7.55 21.34 -2.28
C LYS A 152 7.45 22.55 -1.33
N ASN A 153 7.87 22.40 -0.08
CA ASN A 153 7.87 23.50 0.90
C ASN A 153 8.83 24.65 0.55
N LYS A 154 9.86 24.41 -0.27
CA LYS A 154 10.79 25.45 -0.74
C LYS A 154 10.31 26.19 -1.98
N ASP A 155 9.50 25.54 -2.81
CA ASP A 155 8.95 26.13 -4.04
C ASP A 155 7.69 26.98 -3.74
N GLU A 156 7.14 26.88 -2.52
CA GLU A 156 5.96 27.66 -2.03
C GLU A 156 6.35 28.88 -1.16
N GLN A 157 7.65 29.15 -0.95
CA GLN A 157 8.19 30.33 -0.25
C GLN A 157 8.90 31.27 -1.22
#